data_AF-A0A931AA11-F1
#
_entry.id   AF-A0A931AA11-F1
#
_cell.length_a   1.000
_cell.length_b   1.000
_cell.length_c   1.000
_cell.angle_alpha   90.00
_cell.angle_beta   90.00
_cell.angle_gamma   90.00
#
_symmetry.space_group_name_H-M   'P 1'
#
loop_
_entity.id
_entity.type
_entity.pdbx_description
1 polymer ?
#
loop_
_entity_poly.entity_id
_entity_poly.type
_entity_poly.pdbx_seq_one_letter_code
_entity_poly.pdbx_strand_id
1 'polypeptide(L)'
;MPGPLPKADKTRRNKPRTLDARNGEVPEAPENLPDYLLPAWIAYWGSAAASLIDVDSDLVLVARLFRAYAAIDEATSRLEEEFSTAAINTFVKLSAEARMLENALGCSPRSRAALGVTSSDSNGSLDDYL
;
A
#
# COMPACT_ATOMS: atom_id res chain seq x y z
N MET A 1 10.67 -54.40 -5.57
CA MET A 1 11.16 -53.01 -5.73
C MET A 1 10.20 -52.10 -4.98
N PRO A 2 10.54 -51.56 -3.80
CA PRO A 2 9.67 -50.60 -3.11
C PRO A 2 9.74 -49.24 -3.83
N GLY A 3 8.59 -48.69 -4.21
CA GLY A 3 8.46 -47.38 -4.85
C GLY A 3 8.78 -46.23 -3.87
N PRO A 4 9.02 -45.01 -4.38
CA PRO A 4 9.48 -43.90 -3.55
C PRO A 4 8.38 -43.44 -2.58
N LEU A 5 8.80 -43.12 -1.36
CA LEU A 5 7.92 -42.58 -0.31
C LEU A 5 7.32 -41.22 -0.72
N PRO A 6 6.05 -40.94 -0.35
CA PRO A 6 5.38 -39.70 -0.70
C PRO A 6 6.09 -38.50 -0.03
N LYS A 7 6.25 -37.41 -0.80
CA LYS A 7 6.87 -36.18 -0.31
C LYS A 7 6.02 -35.58 0.81
N ALA A 8 6.67 -35.29 1.94
CA ALA A 8 6.08 -34.63 3.09
C ALA A 8 5.38 -33.33 2.67
N ASP A 9 4.12 -33.23 3.05
CA ASP A 9 3.24 -32.10 2.80
C ASP A 9 3.75 -30.87 3.56
N LYS A 10 4.57 -30.04 2.89
CA LYS A 10 5.05 -28.78 3.47
C LYS A 10 3.99 -27.71 3.30
N THR A 11 2.84 -27.88 3.95
CA THR A 11 1.92 -26.77 4.19
C THR A 11 2.52 -25.88 5.30
N ARG A 12 3.46 -25.01 4.92
CA ARG A 12 3.80 -23.82 5.71
C ARG A 12 2.57 -22.92 5.71
N ARG A 13 1.66 -23.17 6.65
CA ARG A 13 0.55 -22.27 6.93
C ARG A 13 1.16 -21.04 7.61
N ASN A 14 1.29 -19.92 6.88
CA ASN A 14 1.57 -18.62 7.48
C ASN A 14 0.48 -18.38 8.52
N LYS A 15 0.82 -18.54 9.81
CA LYS A 15 -0.11 -18.14 10.86
C LYS A 15 -0.27 -16.63 10.74
N PRO A 16 -1.50 -16.12 10.66
CA PRO A 16 -1.76 -14.69 10.65
C PRO A 16 -1.11 -14.08 11.89
N ARG A 17 -0.22 -13.10 11.70
CA ARG A 17 0.41 -12.37 12.80
C ARG A 17 -0.57 -11.28 13.22
N THR A 18 -0.96 -11.27 14.48
CA THR A 18 -1.76 -10.17 15.03
C THR A 18 -0.91 -8.90 14.99
N LEU A 19 -1.44 -7.86 14.37
CA LEU A 19 -0.78 -6.58 14.20
C LEU A 19 -1.48 -5.58 15.11
N ASP A 20 -0.82 -5.24 16.22
CA ASP A 20 -1.30 -4.14 17.06
C ASP A 20 -0.99 -2.82 16.35
N ALA A 21 -2.00 -1.96 16.20
CA ALA A 21 -1.80 -0.60 15.71
C ALA A 21 -0.74 0.09 16.60
N ARG A 22 0.35 0.55 16.00
CA ARG A 22 1.36 1.32 16.73
C ARG A 22 0.74 2.68 17.06
N ASN A 23 0.63 2.99 18.36
CA ASN A 23 0.42 4.37 18.85
C ASN A 23 1.75 5.15 18.74
N GLY A 24 2.33 5.19 17.54
CA GLY A 24 3.53 5.97 17.25
C GLY A 24 3.19 7.42 16.93
N GLU A 25 4.16 8.30 17.14
CA GLU A 25 4.10 9.67 16.63
C GLU A 25 4.00 9.62 15.09
N VAL A 26 3.01 10.31 14.52
CA VAL A 26 2.81 10.36 13.07
C VAL A 26 4.00 11.11 12.47
N PRO A 27 4.77 10.51 11.55
CA PRO A 27 5.88 11.19 10.90
C PRO A 27 5.39 12.45 10.18
N GLU A 28 6.28 13.44 10.07
CA GLU A 28 5.99 14.66 9.32
C GLU A 28 5.65 14.31 7.86
N ALA A 29 4.58 14.92 7.35
CA ALA A 29 4.15 14.70 5.98
C ALA A 29 5.24 15.18 5.01
N PRO A 30 5.41 14.52 3.86
CA PRO A 30 6.42 14.92 2.88
C PRO A 30 6.14 16.35 2.38
N GLU A 31 7.23 17.09 2.15
CA GLU A 31 7.14 18.44 1.58
C GLU A 31 6.30 18.43 0.30
N ASN A 32 5.41 19.42 0.19
CA ASN A 32 4.46 19.62 -0.91
C ASN A 32 3.40 18.52 -1.07
N LEU A 33 3.06 17.79 -0.01
CA LEU A 33 1.86 16.95 -0.04
C LEU A 33 0.61 17.85 -0.11
N PRO A 34 -0.29 17.66 -1.10
CA PRO A 34 -1.54 18.40 -1.16
C PRO A 34 -2.37 18.25 0.12
N ASP A 35 -3.01 19.34 0.56
CA ASP A 35 -3.77 19.37 1.82
C ASP A 35 -4.85 18.29 1.91
N TYR A 36 -5.45 17.92 0.78
CA TYR A 36 -6.47 16.88 0.72
C TYR A 36 -5.93 15.46 1.00
N LEU A 37 -4.62 15.23 0.87
CA LEU A 37 -3.97 13.95 1.19
C LEU A 37 -3.43 13.89 2.63
N LEU A 38 -3.38 15.02 3.35
CA LEU A 38 -2.96 15.03 4.75
C LEU A 38 -3.82 14.14 5.66
N PRO A 39 -5.17 14.10 5.54
CA PRO A 39 -5.98 13.19 6.31
C PRO A 39 -5.64 11.72 6.05
N ALA A 40 -5.41 11.35 4.78
CA ALA A 40 -5.02 10.00 4.40
C ALA A 40 -3.63 9.62 4.94
N TRP A 41 -2.69 10.58 4.98
CA TRP A 41 -1.37 10.39 5.61
C TRP A 41 -1.51 10.07 7.10
N ILE A 42 -2.31 10.84 7.83
CA ILE A 42 -2.55 10.62 9.27
C ILE A 42 -3.25 9.27 9.49
N ALA A 43 -4.29 8.97 8.71
CA ALA A 43 -5.04 7.73 8.79
C ALA A 43 -4.15 6.51 8.53
N TYR A 44 -3.22 6.62 7.57
CA TYR A 44 -2.25 5.58 7.27
C TYR A 44 -1.40 5.20 8.48
N TRP A 45 -0.80 6.20 9.14
CA TRP A 45 0.05 5.96 10.32
C TRP A 45 -0.74 5.46 11.55
N GLY A 46 -2.04 5.71 11.59
CA GLY A 46 -2.95 5.11 12.57
C GLY A 46 -3.41 3.68 12.23
N SER A 47 -3.07 3.15 11.06
CA SER A 47 -3.56 1.85 10.59
C SER A 47 -2.69 0.68 11.08
N ALA A 48 -3.26 -0.54 11.05
CA ALA A 48 -2.49 -1.76 11.29
C ALA A 48 -1.36 -1.96 10.26
N ALA A 49 -1.47 -1.39 9.06
CA ALA A 49 -0.41 -1.47 8.05
C ALA A 49 0.85 -0.70 8.50
N ALA A 50 0.69 0.45 9.15
CA ALA A 50 1.82 1.21 9.68
C ALA A 50 2.61 0.47 10.78
N SER A 51 1.98 -0.49 11.47
CA SER A 51 2.68 -1.33 12.46
C SER A 51 3.73 -2.26 11.84
N LEU A 52 3.62 -2.53 10.54
CA LEU A 52 4.53 -3.41 9.79
C LEU A 52 5.75 -2.68 9.23
N ILE A 53 5.74 -1.35 9.30
CA ILE A 53 6.67 -0.47 8.61
C ILE A 53 7.78 -0.06 9.55
N ASP A 54 9.00 -0.12 9.05
CA ASP A 54 10.14 0.45 9.73
C ASP A 54 10.29 1.92 9.33
N VAL A 55 9.96 2.83 10.25
CA VAL A 55 9.89 4.28 9.98
C VAL A 55 11.23 4.81 9.44
N ASP A 56 12.36 4.30 9.90
CA ASP A 56 13.67 4.80 9.47
C ASP A 56 14.03 4.41 8.02
N SER A 57 13.56 3.24 7.56
CA SER A 57 13.93 2.70 6.25
C SER A 57 12.82 2.82 5.19
N ASP A 58 11.56 2.73 5.60
CA ASP A 58 10.40 2.67 4.71
C ASP A 58 9.66 4.01 4.57
N LEU A 59 9.92 5.01 5.42
CA LEU A 59 9.25 6.32 5.34
C LEU A 59 9.40 6.97 3.95
N VAL A 60 10.54 6.77 3.29
CA VAL A 60 10.78 7.27 1.93
C VAL A 60 9.83 6.60 0.92
N LEU A 61 9.54 5.31 1.09
CA LEU A 61 8.61 4.57 0.22
C LEU A 61 7.17 5.02 0.46
N VAL A 62 6.78 5.24 1.71
CA VAL A 62 5.46 5.79 2.07
C VAL A 62 5.30 7.19 1.48
N ALA A 63 6.27 8.08 1.68
CA ALA A 63 6.26 9.42 1.10
C ALA A 63 6.16 9.39 -0.43
N ARG A 64 6.87 8.46 -1.08
CA ARG A 64 6.80 8.26 -2.53
C ARG A 64 5.42 7.76 -2.99
N LEU A 65 4.76 6.90 -2.22
CA LEU A 65 3.39 6.45 -2.50
C LEU A 65 2.41 7.63 -2.48
N PHE A 66 2.47 8.47 -1.46
CA PHE A 66 1.59 9.64 -1.36
C PHE A 66 1.84 10.68 -2.46
N ARG A 67 3.10 10.87 -2.87
CA ARG A 67 3.42 11.68 -4.06
C ARG A 67 2.87 11.06 -5.36
N ALA A 68 2.88 9.73 -5.47
CA ALA A 68 2.29 9.05 -6.61
C ALA A 68 0.77 9.27 -6.67
N TYR A 69 0.06 9.27 -5.54
CA TYR A 69 -1.37 9.61 -5.53
C TYR A 69 -1.64 11.03 -6.00
N ALA A 70 -0.90 12.02 -5.48
CA ALA A 70 -1.02 13.40 -5.95
C ALA A 70 -0.78 13.53 -7.46
N ALA A 71 0.23 12.82 -7.99
CA ALA A 71 0.53 12.82 -9.42
C ALA A 71 -0.53 12.09 -10.26
N ILE A 72 -1.17 11.03 -9.72
CA ILE A 72 -2.27 10.33 -10.39
C ILE A 72 -3.49 11.25 -10.49
N ASP A 73 -3.80 12.00 -9.43
CA ASP A 73 -4.90 12.96 -9.42
C ASP A 73 -4.69 14.05 -10.49
N GLU A 74 -3.50 14.66 -10.52
CA GLU A 74 -3.13 15.62 -11.58
C GLU A 74 -3.19 14.99 -12.98
N ALA A 75 -2.70 13.76 -13.14
CA ALA A 75 -2.77 13.05 -14.40
C ALA A 75 -4.21 12.69 -14.82
N THR A 76 -5.11 12.51 -13.86
CA THR A 76 -6.53 12.25 -14.09
C THR A 76 -7.21 13.52 -14.59
N SER A 77 -7.00 14.66 -13.93
CA SER A 77 -7.51 15.96 -14.41
C SER A 77 -7.00 16.25 -15.83
N ARG A 78 -5.72 16.00 -16.10
CA ARG A 78 -5.15 16.18 -17.44
C ARG A 78 -5.75 15.23 -18.48
N LEU A 79 -6.08 13.99 -18.10
CA LEU A 79 -6.71 13.03 -18.99
C LEU A 79 -8.15 13.43 -19.36
N GLU A 80 -8.86 14.02 -18.41
CA GLU A 80 -10.21 14.59 -18.62
C GLU A 80 -10.18 15.82 -19.53
N GLU A 81 -9.16 16.67 -19.39
CA GLU A 81 -8.95 17.84 -20.27
C GLU A 81 -8.47 17.43 -21.67
N GLU A 82 -7.50 16.53 -21.75
CA GLU A 82 -6.84 16.13 -22.99
C GLU A 82 -6.63 14.61 -23.05
N PHE A 83 -7.57 13.94 -23.71
CA PHE A 83 -7.50 12.50 -23.92
C PHE A 83 -6.49 12.13 -25.01
N SER A 84 -5.20 12.12 -24.66
CA SER A 84 -4.08 11.78 -25.55
C SER A 84 -3.38 10.48 -25.15
N THR A 85 -2.72 9.81 -26.10
CA THR A 85 -1.89 8.63 -25.81
C THR A 85 -0.79 8.94 -24.79
N ALA A 86 -0.26 10.17 -24.79
CA ALA A 86 0.73 10.61 -23.81
C ALA A 86 0.12 10.70 -22.41
N ALA A 87 -1.05 11.34 -22.26
CA ALA A 87 -1.76 11.43 -20.99
C ALA A 87 -2.12 10.05 -20.43
N ILE A 88 -2.66 9.16 -21.27
CA ILE A 88 -2.98 7.77 -20.90
C ILE A 88 -1.72 7.05 -20.43
N ASN A 89 -0.62 7.14 -21.17
CA ASN A 89 0.64 6.48 -20.80
C ASN A 89 1.21 7.00 -19.48
N THR A 90 1.10 8.29 -19.21
CA THR A 90 1.51 8.90 -17.94
C THR A 90 0.66 8.35 -16.79
N PHE A 91 -0.67 8.41 -16.92
CA PHE A 91 -1.60 7.87 -15.93
C PHE A 91 -1.31 6.39 -15.62
N VAL A 92 -1.20 5.55 -16.67
CA VAL A 92 -0.93 4.10 -16.51
C VAL A 92 0.39 3.84 -15.79
N LYS A 93 1.45 4.61 -16.08
CA LYS A 93 2.75 4.46 -15.41
C LYS A 93 2.66 4.83 -13.93
N LEU A 94 2.02 5.95 -13.61
CA LEU A 94 1.86 6.41 -12.22
C LEU A 94 0.98 5.43 -11.43
N SER A 95 -0.12 4.94 -12.00
CA SER A 95 -0.95 3.91 -11.37
C SER A 95 -0.18 2.60 -11.15
N ALA A 96 0.69 2.20 -12.08
CA ALA A 96 1.52 1.01 -11.90
C ALA A 96 2.55 1.20 -10.77
N GLU A 97 3.17 2.38 -10.68
CA GLU A 97 4.09 2.72 -9.59
C GLU A 97 3.40 2.71 -8.23
N ALA A 98 2.23 3.35 -8.10
CA ALA A 98 1.46 3.35 -6.86
C ALA A 98 1.13 1.92 -6.42
N ARG A 99 0.64 1.07 -7.32
CA ARG A 99 0.37 -0.35 -7.03
C ARG A 99 1.61 -1.13 -6.62
N MET A 100 2.77 -0.84 -7.21
CA MET A 100 4.03 -1.48 -6.81
C MET A 100 4.43 -1.09 -5.39
N LEU A 101 4.30 0.20 -5.05
CA LEU A 101 4.61 0.72 -3.71
C LEU A 101 3.61 0.19 -2.67
N GLU A 102 2.31 0.16 -2.98
CA GLU A 102 1.29 -0.45 -2.12
C GLU A 102 1.56 -1.93 -1.81
N ASN A 103 2.03 -2.68 -2.81
CA ASN A 103 2.38 -4.08 -2.62
C ASN A 103 3.64 -4.25 -1.75
N ALA A 104 4.64 -3.38 -1.92
CA ALA A 104 5.85 -3.38 -1.10
C ALA A 104 5.55 -3.03 0.37
N LEU A 105 4.63 -2.08 0.59
CA LEU A 105 4.24 -1.57 1.90
C LEU A 105 3.12 -2.38 2.58
N GLY A 106 2.65 -3.48 1.99
CA GLY A 106 1.57 -4.27 2.59
C GLY A 106 0.21 -3.57 2.60
N CYS A 107 0.02 -2.54 1.77
CA CYS A 107 -1.16 -1.67 1.76
C CYS A 107 -2.29 -2.23 0.89
N SER A 108 -1.97 -3.02 -0.15
CA SER A 108 -2.97 -3.62 -1.04
C SER A 108 -3.73 -4.77 -0.37
N PRO A 109 -5.02 -5.02 -0.68
CA PRO A 109 -5.77 -6.16 -0.13
C PRO A 109 -5.07 -7.51 -0.33
N ARG A 110 -4.38 -7.67 -1.47
CA ARG A 110 -3.59 -8.85 -1.81
C ARG A 110 -2.34 -8.99 -0.95
N SER A 111 -1.63 -7.90 -0.69
CA SER A 111 -0.43 -7.88 0.15
C SER A 111 -0.79 -8.10 1.64
N ARG A 112 -1.90 -7.53 2.11
CA ARG A 112 -2.47 -7.80 3.44
C ARG A 112 -2.85 -9.27 3.64
N ALA A 113 -3.51 -9.88 2.65
CA ALA A 113 -3.81 -11.31 2.67
C ALA A 113 -2.54 -12.18 2.69
N ALA A 114 -1.48 -11.78 1.98
CA ALA A 114 -0.19 -12.48 1.97
C ALA A 114 0.55 -12.36 3.32
N LEU A 115 0.36 -11.25 4.04
CA LEU A 115 0.88 -10.99 5.38
C LEU A 115 0.04 -11.65 6.49
N GLY A 116 -1.07 -12.30 6.13
CA GLY A 116 -1.97 -12.97 7.08
C GLY A 116 -2.82 -11.99 7.88
N VAL A 117 -3.08 -10.78 7.38
CA VAL A 117 -4.06 -9.88 8.02
C VAL A 117 -5.45 -10.35 7.59
N THR A 118 -6.20 -10.96 8.51
CA THR A 118 -7.56 -11.45 8.25
C THR A 118 -8.56 -10.30 8.19
N SER A 119 -9.53 -10.45 7.30
CA SER A 119 -10.54 -9.44 6.98
C SER A 119 -11.49 -9.02 8.12
N SER A 120 -11.26 -9.42 9.38
CA SER A 120 -12.09 -8.97 10.51
C SER A 120 -11.71 -7.59 11.04
N ASP A 121 -10.53 -7.06 10.66
CA ASP A 121 -10.10 -5.69 10.95
C ASP A 121 -10.30 -4.74 9.73
N SER A 122 -11.12 -5.14 8.75
CA SER A 122 -11.28 -4.51 7.43
C SER A 122 -12.06 -3.19 7.43
N ASN A 123 -11.61 -2.17 8.16
CA ASN A 123 -12.16 -0.82 8.04
C ASN A 123 -11.18 0.18 7.43
N GLY A 124 -10.40 -0.21 6.42
CA GLY A 124 -9.56 0.78 5.76
C GLY A 124 -8.71 0.23 4.63
N SER A 125 -9.32 -0.02 3.47
CA SER A 125 -8.60 0.18 2.22
C SER A 125 -8.09 1.63 2.21
N LEU A 126 -6.91 1.93 1.64
CA LEU A 126 -6.53 3.34 1.49
C LEU A 126 -7.53 4.07 0.56
N ASP A 127 -8.15 3.33 -0.36
CA ASP A 127 -9.31 3.76 -1.16
C ASP A 127 -10.55 4.14 -0.34
N ASP A 128 -10.66 3.71 0.93
CA ASP A 128 -11.76 4.13 1.82
C ASP A 128 -11.47 5.50 2.48
N TYR A 129 -10.25 6.02 2.33
CA TYR A 129 -9.77 7.27 2.93
C TYR A 129 -9.36 8.35 1.91
N LEU A 130 -9.29 8.00 0.62
CA LEU A 130 -9.03 8.89 -0.53
C LEU A 130 -10.35 9.21 -1.24
#